data_AF-A0A257JM64-F1
#
_entry.id   AF-A0A257JM64-F1
#
_cell.length_a   1.000
_cell.length_b   1.000
_cell.length_c   1.000
_cell.angle_alpha   90.00
_cell.angle_beta   90.00
_cell.angle_gamma   90.00
#
_symmetry.space_group_name_H-M   'P 1'
#
loop_
_entity.id
_entity.type
_entity.pdbx_description
1 polymer ?
#
loop_
_entity_poly.entity_id
_entity_poly.type
_entity_poly.pdbx_seq_one_letter_code
_entity_poly.pdbx_strand_id
1 'polypeptide(L)' 'TSFFFGTDTIRDFQDGLDRIDFSRLAGATYSGLAITSVAGGTQVALGTSTILLSGINTSQITAADFLFA' A
#
# COMPACT_ATOMS: atom_id res chain seq x y z
N THR A 1 16.11 0.01 -8.66
CA THR A 1 16.00 -0.64 -7.33
C THR A 1 14.89 -1.66 -7.41
N SER A 2 15.08 -2.89 -6.93
CA SER A 2 14.00 -3.89 -6.89
C SER A 2 13.30 -3.76 -5.54
N PHE A 3 12.04 -3.32 -5.54
CA PHE A 3 11.19 -3.34 -4.35
C PHE A 3 10.54 -4.72 -4.25
N PHE A 4 11.03 -5.57 -3.35
CA PHE A 4 10.53 -6.93 -3.19
C PHE A 4 10.12 -7.23 -1.75
N PHE A 5 8.81 -7.33 -1.52
CA PHE A 5 8.21 -7.83 -0.29
C PHE A 5 7.18 -8.96 -0.55
N GLY A 6 6.81 -9.20 -1.81
CA GLY A 6 5.92 -10.30 -2.19
C GLY A 6 4.49 -9.85 -2.48
N THR A 7 3.52 -10.74 -2.23
CA THR A 7 2.09 -10.51 -2.45
C THR A 7 1.35 -10.78 -1.15
N ASP A 8 0.91 -9.71 -0.49
CA ASP A 8 0.33 -9.76 0.84
C ASP A 8 -1.15 -9.37 0.83
N THR A 9 -1.86 -9.73 1.90
CA THR A 9 -3.24 -9.31 2.15
C THR A 9 -3.39 -8.89 3.60
N ILE A 10 -3.85 -7.65 3.81
CA ILE A 10 -4.22 -7.10 5.12
C ILE A 10 -5.75 -7.08 5.17
N ARG A 11 -6.33 -7.66 6.22
CA ARG A 11 -7.79 -7.88 6.31
C ARG A 11 -8.51 -6.86 7.17
N ASP A 12 -7.79 -6.10 7.97
CA ASP A 12 -8.31 -5.29 9.07
C ASP A 12 -7.69 -3.89 9.12
N PHE A 13 -7.11 -3.42 8.01
CA PHE A 13 -6.60 -2.05 7.90
C PHE A 13 -7.69 -1.02 8.22
N GLN A 14 -7.37 -0.05 9.07
CA GLN A 14 -8.28 1.01 9.50
C GLN A 14 -7.81 2.37 8.98
N ASP A 15 -8.56 2.92 8.01
CA ASP A 15 -8.35 4.28 7.48
C ASP A 15 -8.35 5.32 8.61
N GLY A 16 -7.35 6.20 8.59
CA GLY A 16 -7.14 7.24 9.60
C GLY A 16 -6.51 6.77 10.92
N LEU A 17 -6.27 5.46 11.10
CA LEU A 17 -5.63 4.89 12.30
C LEU A 17 -4.33 4.15 11.98
N ASP A 18 -4.36 3.26 10.98
CA ASP A 18 -3.23 2.42 10.62
C ASP A 18 -2.31 3.08 9.58
N ARG A 19 -1.06 2.62 9.53
CA ARG A 19 -0.09 3.02 8.50
C ARG A 19 0.74 1.84 8.02
N ILE A 20 1.08 1.86 6.73
CA ILE A 20 2.01 0.91 6.10
C ILE A 20 3.40 1.54 6.06
N ASP A 21 4.38 0.88 6.69
CA ASP A 21 5.73 1.40 6.79
C ASP A 21 6.64 0.89 5.66
N PHE A 22 6.98 1.79 4.74
CA PHE A 22 7.97 1.59 3.66
C PHE A 22 9.28 2.35 3.92
N SER A 23 9.54 2.85 5.13
CA SER A 23 10.75 3.61 5.49
C SER A 23 12.06 2.85 5.28
N ARG A 24 12.00 1.51 5.21
CA ARG A 24 13.17 0.67 4.91
C ARG A 24 13.38 0.39 3.42
N LEU A 25 12.48 0.89 2.56
CA LEU A 25 12.57 0.75 1.11
C LEU A 25 13.13 2.05 0.51
N ALA A 26 14.46 2.11 0.36
CA ALA A 26 15.13 3.29 -0.16
C ALA A 26 14.57 3.73 -1.53
N GLY A 27 14.12 4.98 -1.62
CA GLY A 27 13.52 5.57 -2.83
C GLY A 27 12.05 5.24 -3.05
N ALA A 28 11.40 4.51 -2.14
CA ALA A 28 9.94 4.38 -2.15
C ALA A 28 9.31 5.75 -1.85
N THR A 29 8.29 6.11 -2.62
CA THR A 29 7.54 7.35 -2.45
C THR A 29 6.07 7.08 -2.73
N TYR A 30 5.18 7.93 -2.22
CA TYR A 30 3.75 7.80 -2.49
C TYR A 30 3.44 7.84 -4.00
N SER A 31 4.09 8.73 -4.74
CA SER A 31 3.97 8.82 -6.21
C SER A 31 4.49 7.59 -6.95
N GLY A 32 5.31 6.77 -6.29
CA GLY A 32 5.80 5.50 -6.84
C GLY A 32 4.82 4.34 -6.64
N LEU A 33 3.74 4.52 -5.88
CA LEU A 33 2.71 3.51 -5.67
C LEU A 33 1.70 3.52 -6.82
N ALA A 34 1.29 2.33 -7.24
CA ALA A 34 0.07 2.15 -8.02
C ALA A 34 -1.03 1.68 -7.08
N ILE A 35 -2.08 2.50 -6.92
CA ILE A 35 -3.21 2.23 -6.03
C ILE A 35 -4.45 2.03 -6.91
N THR A 36 -5.00 0.82 -6.92
CA THR A 36 -6.11 0.44 -7.82
C THR A 36 -7.21 -0.32 -7.09
N SER A 37 -8.44 -0.12 -7.55
CA SER A 37 -9.59 -0.87 -7.04
C SER A 37 -9.62 -2.24 -7.72
N VAL A 38 -9.77 -3.30 -6.93
CA VAL A 38 -9.84 -4.68 -7.39
C VAL A 38 -10.97 -5.42 -6.69
N ALA A 39 -11.27 -6.64 -7.13
CA ALA A 39 -12.22 -7.49 -6.42
C ALA A 39 -11.74 -7.70 -4.96
N GLY A 40 -12.58 -7.32 -4.00
CA GLY A 40 -12.29 -7.50 -2.58
C GLY A 40 -11.63 -6.33 -1.87
N GLY A 41 -11.26 -5.24 -2.55
CA GLY A 41 -10.73 -4.03 -1.89
C GLY A 41 -9.78 -3.21 -2.75
N THR A 42 -8.75 -2.66 -2.12
CA THR A 42 -7.75 -1.81 -2.77
C THR A 42 -6.41 -2.53 -2.85
N GLN A 43 -5.82 -2.61 -4.04
CA GLN A 43 -4.46 -3.11 -4.22
C GLN A 43 -3.48 -1.92 -4.23
N VAL A 44 -2.45 -2.00 -3.38
CA VAL A 44 -1.29 -1.12 -3.38
C VAL A 44 -0.11 -1.88 -3.97
N ALA A 45 0.47 -1.37 -5.05
CA ALA A 45 1.61 -2.00 -5.71
C ALA A 45 2.83 -1.08 -5.73
N LEU A 46 4.01 -1.67 -5.53
CA LEU A 46 5.31 -1.01 -5.64
C LEU A 46 6.30 -1.98 -6.31
N GLY A 47 6.75 -1.65 -7.52
CA GLY A 47 7.55 -2.57 -8.33
C GLY A 47 6.77 -3.84 -8.68
N THR A 48 7.31 -5.01 -8.35
CA THR A 48 6.65 -6.32 -8.56
C THR A 48 5.90 -6.82 -7.33
N SER A 49 5.84 -6.02 -6.26
CA SER A 49 5.21 -6.41 -4.99
C SER A 49 3.84 -5.75 -4.81
N THR A 50 2.93 -6.42 -4.11
CA THR A 50 1.54 -5.99 -3.95
C THR A 50 1.00 -6.26 -2.56
N ILE A 51 0.13 -5.38 -2.07
CA ILE A 51 -0.64 -5.55 -0.84
C ILE A 51 -2.11 -5.33 -1.19
N LEU A 52 -2.97 -6.31 -0.89
CA LEU A 52 -4.42 -6.14 -0.93
C LEU A 52 -4.93 -5.68 0.44
N LEU A 53 -5.54 -4.50 0.48
CA LEU A 53 -6.28 -3.98 1.62
C LEU A 53 -7.75 -4.38 1.48
N SER A 54 -8.14 -5.44 2.19
CA SER A 54 -9.46 -6.04 2.04
C SER A 54 -10.55 -5.09 2.53
N GLY A 55 -11.61 -4.92 1.75
CA GLY A 55 -12.75 -4.08 2.10
C GLY A 55 -12.50 -2.56 2.05
N ILE A 56 -11.28 -2.11 1.74
CA ILE A 56 -10.94 -0.69 1.67
C ILE A 56 -11.24 -0.13 0.29
N ASN A 57 -11.91 1.02 0.23
CA ASN A 57 -12.11 1.77 -1.01
C ASN A 57 -10.85 2.56 -1.35
N THR A 58 -10.48 2.63 -2.64
CA THR A 58 -9.32 3.39 -3.10
C THR A 58 -9.36 4.86 -2.71
N SER A 59 -10.56 5.47 -2.57
CA SER A 59 -10.70 6.87 -2.16
C SER A 59 -10.29 7.13 -0.70
N GLN A 60 -10.15 6.07 0.10
CA GLN A 60 -9.69 6.14 1.49
C GLN A 60 -8.17 6.09 1.60
N ILE A 61 -7.48 5.65 0.55
CA ILE A 61 -6.02 5.53 0.58
C ILE A 61 -5.39 6.84 0.10
N THR A 62 -4.60 7.43 0.99
CA THR A 62 -3.91 8.70 0.79
C THR A 62 -2.44 8.59 1.17
N ALA A 63 -1.67 9.67 0.99
CA ALA A 63 -0.28 9.71 1.43
C ALA A 63 -0.11 9.59 2.96
N ALA A 64 -1.16 9.88 3.74
CA ALA A 64 -1.11 9.81 5.20
C ALA A 64 -1.04 8.36 5.75
N ASP A 65 -1.43 7.39 4.93
CA ASP A 65 -1.48 5.96 5.26
C ASP A 65 -0.11 5.28 5.13
N PHE A 66 0.92 6.00 4.69
CA PHE A 66 2.23 5.43 4.42
C PHE A 66 3.33 6.19 5.16
N LEU A 67 4.34 5.44 5.63
CA LEU A 67 5.60 6.00 6.10
C LEU A 67 6.69 5.71 5.07
N PHE A 68 7.43 6.75 4.68
CA PHE A 68 8.58 6.65 3.77
C PHE A 68 9.83 7.20 4.47
N ALA A 69 11.00 6.93 3.88
CA ALA A 69 12.29 7.40 4.36
C ALA A 69 12.51 8.91 4.13
#